data_AF-A0A3D6BXP5-F1
#
_entry.id   AF-A0A3D6BXP5-F1
#
_cell.length_a   1.000
_cell.length_b   1.000
_cell.length_c   1.000
_cell.angle_alpha   90.00
_cell.angle_beta   90.00
_cell.angle_gamma   90.00
#
_symmetry.space_group_name_H-M   'P 1'
#
loop_
_entity.id
_entity.type
_entity.pdbx_description
1 polymer ?
#
loop_
_entity_poly.entity_id
_entity_poly.type
_entity_poly.pdbx_seq_one_letter_code
_entity_poly.pdbx_strand_id
1 'polypeptide(L)'
;MTVYNRKTKKNLVSHAGRKGVKSLKNNVLMQVKRKRPSTPMLYWTLDGWDVELLYQDKRTDENGRTVTTYHNRLTMVVVLDAFNNYPIGFAIGTHETPELIKQALQNAMQHAKELFGDFYMPYQLQSDNYSIKALKPVYEAITSRFTPASVGNAKAKVIEPYFNQLNKKYCKLLNNWSGHNVDSGSKNQPNSEYMSKIKKQFPDKRGCINQINSIIAAERSKKGQVYANNWLNTKEEHKQLMSVENYLLTFGSNTGETSQLTGDGLRVTIYGQKHWFDCFDVNFRNYAHLDWTLHFDTNDLSQALAVSKDGSQRFIVEEKYHQPMAIADRVDGDTDKLKRITEFNKKVVNMIVDERADNTRLLEPFLDQPQLNDTLAKHLLTDSVGQHKNHKSKARLEVSKQAAKIALKQSKKEVKNHEKSFLDEQLEYYSEKVNINEYLED
;
A
#
# COMPACT_ATOMS: atom_id res chain seq x y z
N MET A 1 11.84 47.70 53.97
CA MET A 1 11.19 47.07 52.80
C MET A 1 10.75 45.66 53.18
N THR A 2 9.45 45.40 53.30
CA THR A 2 8.89 44.10 53.75
C THR A 2 9.07 42.99 52.72
N VAL A 3 9.16 41.73 53.18
CA VAL A 3 9.33 40.53 52.36
C VAL A 3 8.24 40.42 51.28
N TYR A 4 7.02 40.82 51.60
CA TYR A 4 5.89 40.88 50.66
C TYR A 4 6.16 41.83 49.47
N ASN A 5 6.69 43.03 49.73
CA ASN A 5 6.99 44.03 48.69
C ASN A 5 8.17 43.59 47.81
N ARG A 6 9.13 42.83 48.34
CA ARG A 6 10.22 42.24 47.55
C ARG A 6 9.71 41.11 46.66
N LYS A 7 8.75 40.32 47.15
CA LYS A 7 8.10 39.23 46.42
C LYS A 7 7.25 39.73 45.25
N THR A 8 6.47 40.80 45.42
CA THR A 8 5.69 41.40 44.34
C THR A 8 6.58 42.01 43.27
N LYS A 9 7.64 42.74 43.66
CA LYS A 9 8.62 43.33 42.72
C LYS A 9 9.40 42.28 41.92
N LYS A 10 9.75 41.13 42.52
CA LYS A 10 10.49 40.03 41.85
C LYS A 10 9.57 38.90 41.37
N ASN A 11 8.27 39.17 41.18
CA ASN A 11 7.31 38.12 40.86
C ASN A 11 7.68 37.41 39.54
N LEU A 12 8.04 38.15 38.48
CA LEU A 12 8.44 37.56 37.18
C LEU A 12 9.56 36.51 37.33
N VAL A 13 10.58 36.83 38.12
CA VAL A 13 11.76 35.95 38.34
C VAL A 13 11.43 34.79 39.29
N SER A 14 10.62 35.03 40.32
CA SER A 14 10.31 34.03 41.35
C SER A 14 9.10 33.14 41.02
N HIS A 15 8.27 33.51 40.04
CA HIS A 15 7.03 32.79 39.70
C HIS A 15 7.30 31.39 39.18
N ALA A 16 8.36 31.20 38.38
CA ALA A 16 8.76 29.88 37.86
C ALA A 16 9.12 28.90 38.99
N GLY A 17 9.92 29.34 39.97
CA GLY A 17 10.32 28.52 41.11
C GLY A 17 9.17 28.25 42.10
N ARG A 18 8.19 29.17 42.18
CA ARG A 18 7.06 29.06 43.13
C ARG A 18 5.87 28.26 42.60
N LYS A 19 5.55 28.42 41.31
CA LYS A 19 4.33 27.89 40.68
C LYS A 19 4.62 26.99 39.48
N GLY A 20 5.89 26.74 39.19
CA GLY A 20 6.35 25.92 38.08
C GLY A 20 6.41 26.67 36.74
N VAL A 21 7.23 26.13 35.84
CA VAL A 21 7.48 26.69 34.48
C VAL A 21 6.21 26.73 33.63
N LYS A 22 5.31 25.75 33.77
CA LYS A 22 4.01 25.72 33.05
C LYS A 22 3.12 26.91 33.44
N SER A 23 3.02 27.23 34.74
CA SER A 23 2.24 28.39 35.21
C SER A 23 2.84 29.72 34.77
N LEU A 24 4.16 29.82 34.65
CA LEU A 24 4.85 30.99 34.11
C LEU A 24 4.47 31.23 32.65
N LYS A 25 4.60 30.19 31.80
CA LYS A 25 4.20 30.26 30.37
C LYS A 25 2.73 30.61 30.20
N ASN A 26 1.85 30.06 31.04
CA ASN A 26 0.41 30.24 30.91
C ASN A 26 -0.14 31.57 31.41
N ASN A 27 0.51 32.23 32.36
CA ASN A 27 -0.06 33.39 33.05
C ASN A 27 0.81 34.65 33.04
N VAL A 28 2.12 34.52 32.76
CA VAL A 28 3.09 35.63 32.94
C VAL A 28 3.83 35.97 31.65
N LEU A 29 4.27 34.98 30.88
CA LEU A 29 4.95 35.24 29.61
C LEU A 29 3.98 35.75 28.54
N MET A 30 4.53 36.51 27.59
CA MET A 30 3.77 37.03 26.45
C MET A 30 3.20 35.87 25.62
N GLN A 31 1.92 35.98 25.25
CA GLN A 31 1.19 34.95 24.51
C GLN A 31 0.83 35.43 23.11
N VAL A 32 1.03 34.57 22.13
CA VAL A 32 0.60 34.83 20.74
C VAL A 32 -0.92 34.74 20.67
N LYS A 33 -1.58 35.82 20.26
CA LYS A 33 -3.00 35.77 19.90
C LYS A 33 -3.14 35.18 18.50
N ARG A 34 -3.93 34.12 18.38
CA ARG A 34 -4.15 33.39 17.13
C ARG A 34 -5.53 33.73 16.57
N LYS A 35 -5.61 33.87 15.25
CA LYS A 35 -6.88 33.96 14.52
C LYS A 35 -7.28 32.56 14.03
N ARG A 36 -8.58 32.30 13.94
CA ARG A 36 -9.09 31.06 13.34
C ARG A 36 -8.74 30.99 11.84
N PRO A 37 -8.65 29.77 11.27
CA PRO A 37 -8.55 29.59 9.83
C PRO A 37 -9.70 30.32 9.11
N SER A 38 -9.43 30.79 7.89
CA SER A 38 -10.41 31.53 7.08
C SER A 38 -11.42 30.63 6.37
N THR A 39 -11.04 29.40 6.03
CA THR A 39 -11.86 28.43 5.31
C THR A 39 -11.68 27.01 5.86
N PRO A 40 -12.60 26.08 5.56
CA PRO A 40 -12.48 24.65 5.89
C PRO A 40 -11.22 23.97 5.35
N MET A 41 -10.85 22.83 5.95
CA MET A 41 -9.72 21.95 5.61
C MET A 41 -8.33 22.58 5.75
N LEU A 42 -8.22 23.84 6.14
CA LEU A 42 -6.92 24.48 6.30
C LEU A 42 -6.16 23.98 7.53
N TYR A 43 -6.88 23.65 8.60
CA TYR A 43 -6.26 23.28 9.86
C TYR A 43 -7.11 22.28 10.64
N TRP A 44 -6.59 21.06 10.73
CA TRP A 44 -7.14 20.01 11.56
C TRP A 44 -6.32 19.86 12.83
N THR A 45 -7.02 19.60 13.93
CA THR A 45 -6.41 19.23 15.20
C THR A 45 -7.11 17.97 15.72
N LEU A 46 -6.34 17.07 16.32
CA LEU A 46 -6.88 15.84 16.90
C LEU A 46 -6.42 15.65 18.34
N ASP A 47 -7.26 15.03 19.15
CA ASP A 47 -6.99 14.72 20.55
C ASP A 47 -7.95 13.64 21.06
N GLY A 48 -7.50 12.85 22.02
CA GLY A 48 -8.31 11.91 22.77
C GLY A 48 -9.13 12.59 23.86
N TRP A 49 -10.37 12.14 24.05
CA TRP A 49 -11.24 12.59 25.14
C TRP A 49 -11.92 11.41 25.81
N ASP A 50 -11.69 11.24 27.11
CA ASP A 50 -12.51 10.37 27.94
C ASP A 50 -13.88 10.99 28.12
N VAL A 51 -14.87 10.44 27.42
CA VAL A 51 -16.23 10.95 27.42
C VAL A 51 -16.81 10.80 28.82
N GLU A 52 -17.38 11.87 29.35
CA GLU A 52 -17.93 11.94 30.72
C GLU A 52 -19.30 11.23 30.82
N LEU A 53 -19.43 10.06 30.21
CA LEU A 53 -20.63 9.22 30.21
C LEU A 53 -20.27 7.82 30.69
N LEU A 54 -20.98 7.35 31.71
CA LEU A 54 -20.83 6.03 32.29
C LEU A 54 -21.64 5.00 31.51
N TYR A 55 -21.12 3.78 31.42
CA TYR A 55 -21.86 2.64 30.89
C TYR A 55 -21.70 1.40 31.77
N GLN A 56 -22.70 0.52 31.72
CA GLN A 56 -22.64 -0.76 32.39
C GLN A 56 -21.98 -1.82 31.49
N ASP A 57 -21.13 -2.64 32.10
CA ASP A 57 -20.44 -3.75 31.44
C ASP A 57 -20.58 -5.02 32.29
N LYS A 58 -20.83 -6.15 31.64
CA LYS A 58 -20.94 -7.45 32.31
C LYS A 58 -19.69 -8.26 31.98
N ARG A 59 -18.92 -8.62 32.99
CA ARG A 59 -17.73 -9.46 32.84
C ARG A 59 -17.87 -10.71 33.69
N THR A 60 -17.34 -11.81 33.18
CA THR A 60 -17.21 -13.05 33.94
C THR A 60 -15.84 -13.02 34.62
N ASP A 61 -15.83 -13.06 35.93
CA ASP A 61 -14.60 -13.18 36.72
C ASP A 61 -13.96 -14.56 36.50
N GLU A 62 -12.69 -14.70 36.88
CA GLU A 62 -11.91 -15.94 36.85
C GLU A 62 -12.61 -17.12 37.55
N ASN A 63 -13.49 -16.82 38.51
CA ASN A 63 -14.29 -17.78 39.26
C ASN A 63 -15.64 -18.14 38.59
N GLY A 64 -15.86 -17.76 37.33
CA GLY A 64 -17.11 -18.04 36.59
C GLY A 64 -18.32 -17.21 37.02
N ARG A 65 -18.14 -16.21 37.89
CA ARG A 65 -19.23 -15.33 38.36
C ARG A 65 -19.39 -14.13 37.44
N THR A 66 -20.63 -13.81 37.05
CA THR A 66 -20.92 -12.60 36.29
C THR A 66 -20.98 -11.38 37.21
N VAL A 67 -20.05 -10.45 37.04
CA VAL A 67 -19.98 -9.17 37.75
C VAL A 67 -20.36 -8.05 36.79
N THR A 68 -21.27 -7.17 37.22
CA THR A 68 -21.65 -5.96 36.45
C THR A 68 -20.96 -4.73 37.03
N THR A 69 -20.18 -4.03 36.21
CA THR A 69 -19.55 -2.76 36.56
C THR A 69 -20.32 -1.60 35.92
N TYR A 70 -20.44 -0.47 36.63
CA TYR A 70 -21.24 0.69 36.21
C TYR A 70 -20.42 1.99 36.06
N HIS A 71 -19.09 1.88 36.18
CA HIS A 71 -18.16 3.02 36.26
C HIS A 71 -17.26 3.14 35.03
N ASN A 72 -17.55 2.37 33.96
CA ASN A 72 -16.71 2.36 32.77
C ASN A 72 -16.99 3.61 31.93
N ARG A 73 -15.94 4.15 31.30
CA ARG A 73 -16.00 5.25 30.34
C ARG A 73 -15.40 4.82 29.01
N LEU A 74 -15.82 5.49 27.94
CA LEU A 74 -15.28 5.31 26.61
C LEU A 74 -14.36 6.49 26.28
N THR A 75 -13.29 6.21 25.55
CA THR A 75 -12.40 7.23 25.01
C THR A 75 -12.78 7.46 23.55
N MET A 76 -12.95 8.73 23.18
CA MET A 76 -13.22 9.13 21.81
C MET A 76 -12.07 9.98 21.30
N VAL A 77 -11.47 9.59 20.16
CA VAL A 77 -10.55 10.45 19.44
C VAL A 77 -11.37 11.26 18.45
N VAL A 78 -11.24 12.58 18.48
CA VAL A 78 -11.93 13.49 17.55
C VAL A 78 -10.92 14.20 16.68
N VAL A 79 -11.16 14.20 15.38
CA VAL A 79 -10.49 15.07 14.40
C VAL A 79 -11.41 16.28 14.20
N LEU A 80 -10.90 17.46 14.58
CA LEU A 80 -11.64 18.71 14.58
C LEU A 80 -11.06 19.66 13.55
N ASP A 81 -11.91 20.20 12.69
CA ASP A 81 -11.57 21.32 11.84
C ASP A 81 -11.73 22.65 12.60
N ALA A 82 -10.65 23.41 12.69
CA ALA A 82 -10.58 24.62 13.51
C ALA A 82 -11.29 25.85 12.90
N PHE A 83 -11.79 25.78 11.66
CA PHE A 83 -12.55 26.87 11.02
C PHE A 83 -13.79 27.24 11.85
N ASN A 84 -14.67 26.26 12.09
CA ASN A 84 -15.92 26.41 12.84
C ASN A 84 -16.11 25.34 13.93
N ASN A 85 -15.02 24.66 14.34
CA ASN A 85 -15.04 23.52 15.26
C ASN A 85 -15.96 22.40 14.74
N TYR A 86 -15.81 22.03 13.48
CA TYR A 86 -16.57 20.95 12.87
C TYR A 86 -15.87 19.61 13.15
N PRO A 87 -16.53 18.63 13.78
CA PRO A 87 -15.96 17.30 13.99
C PRO A 87 -15.98 16.54 12.65
N ILE A 88 -14.89 16.66 11.89
CA ILE A 88 -14.77 16.05 10.57
C ILE A 88 -14.66 14.52 10.67
N GLY A 89 -13.98 14.01 11.70
CA GLY A 89 -13.86 12.57 11.94
C GLY A 89 -13.80 12.24 13.42
N PHE A 90 -14.16 11.01 13.77
CA PHE A 90 -14.03 10.51 15.13
C PHE A 90 -13.96 8.97 15.16
N ALA A 91 -13.42 8.43 16.24
CA ALA A 91 -13.50 7.00 16.56
C ALA A 91 -13.67 6.79 18.06
N ILE A 92 -14.39 5.74 18.44
CA ILE A 92 -14.73 5.43 19.83
C ILE A 92 -14.07 4.10 20.23
N GLY A 93 -13.28 4.14 21.30
CA GLY A 93 -12.59 2.99 21.86
C GLY A 93 -12.70 2.92 23.38
N THR A 94 -12.02 1.95 23.98
CA THR A 94 -11.95 1.83 25.45
C THR A 94 -10.82 2.66 26.05
N HIS A 95 -9.78 2.94 25.27
CA HIS A 95 -8.62 3.75 25.63
C HIS A 95 -8.00 4.32 24.35
N GLU A 96 -7.18 5.35 24.50
CA GLU A 96 -6.46 5.96 23.37
C GLU A 96 -5.35 5.01 22.87
N THR A 97 -5.47 4.55 21.63
CA THR A 97 -4.45 3.74 20.94
C THR A 97 -4.09 4.37 19.60
N PRO A 98 -2.88 4.10 19.06
CA PRO A 98 -2.53 4.52 17.70
C PRO A 98 -3.54 4.04 16.65
N GLU A 99 -4.08 2.83 16.81
CA GLU A 99 -5.12 2.29 15.93
C GLU A 99 -6.42 3.10 15.99
N LEU A 100 -6.84 3.51 17.19
CA LEU A 100 -8.04 4.35 17.35
C LEU A 100 -7.84 5.73 16.68
N ILE A 101 -6.65 6.31 16.79
CA ILE A 101 -6.32 7.57 16.11
C ILE A 101 -6.35 7.38 14.58
N LYS A 102 -5.79 6.27 14.08
CA LYS A 102 -5.83 5.91 12.66
C LYS A 102 -7.27 5.76 12.16
N GLN A 103 -8.14 5.09 12.93
CA GLN A 103 -9.56 4.96 12.61
C GLN A 103 -10.29 6.32 12.59
N ALA A 104 -9.98 7.22 13.53
CA ALA A 104 -10.58 8.56 13.55
C ALA A 104 -10.20 9.39 12.32
N LEU A 105 -8.94 9.28 11.86
CA LEU A 105 -8.45 9.92 10.64
C LEU A 105 -9.05 9.28 9.38
N GLN A 106 -9.16 7.94 9.34
CA GLN A 106 -9.83 7.25 8.25
C GLN A 106 -11.28 7.71 8.11
N ASN A 107 -12.00 7.80 9.24
CA ASN A 107 -13.36 8.33 9.28
C ASN A 107 -13.41 9.79 8.79
N ALA A 108 -12.43 10.63 9.14
CA ALA A 108 -12.36 12.01 8.66
C ALA A 108 -12.23 12.07 7.13
N MET A 109 -11.36 11.24 6.54
CA MET A 109 -11.15 11.20 5.09
C MET A 109 -12.37 10.66 4.34
N GLN A 110 -13.01 9.61 4.86
CA GLN A 110 -14.27 9.09 4.29
C GLN A 110 -15.39 10.13 4.36
N HIS A 111 -15.55 10.80 5.50
CA HIS A 111 -16.55 11.85 5.67
C HIS A 111 -16.26 13.07 4.77
N ALA A 112 -14.99 13.38 4.51
CA ALA A 112 -14.61 14.40 3.53
C ALA A 112 -15.01 14.00 2.09
N LYS A 113 -14.83 12.72 1.71
CA LYS A 113 -15.31 12.18 0.43
C LYS A 113 -16.83 12.26 0.31
N GLU A 114 -17.56 11.92 1.37
CA GLU A 114 -19.03 12.05 1.41
C GLU A 114 -19.50 13.50 1.23
N LEU A 115 -18.80 14.47 1.85
CA LEU A 115 -19.16 15.88 1.79
C LEU A 115 -18.76 16.56 0.48
N PHE A 116 -17.61 16.18 -0.10
CA PHE A 116 -16.96 16.94 -1.18
C PHE A 116 -16.75 16.14 -2.47
N GLY A 117 -17.08 14.85 -2.49
CA GLY A 117 -16.96 13.95 -3.64
C GLY A 117 -15.65 13.16 -3.69
N ASP A 118 -14.55 13.73 -3.16
CA ASP A 118 -13.21 13.14 -3.24
C ASP A 118 -12.45 13.17 -1.90
N PHE A 119 -11.34 12.42 -1.82
CA PHE A 119 -10.46 12.38 -0.66
C PHE A 119 -9.59 13.65 -0.57
N TYR A 120 -10.14 14.73 -0.03
CA TYR A 120 -9.38 15.95 0.22
C TYR A 120 -8.53 15.86 1.49
N MET A 121 -7.27 16.25 1.37
CA MET A 121 -6.30 16.33 2.46
C MET A 121 -6.35 17.69 3.16
N PRO A 122 -6.19 17.74 4.50
CA PRO A 122 -6.04 18.99 5.20
C PRO A 122 -4.69 19.65 4.88
N TYR A 123 -4.69 20.97 4.76
CA TYR A 123 -3.47 21.74 4.50
C TYR A 123 -2.46 21.68 5.66
N GLN A 124 -2.96 21.62 6.90
CA GLN A 124 -2.14 21.46 8.10
C GLN A 124 -2.84 20.53 9.10
N LEU A 125 -2.06 19.67 9.74
CA LEU A 125 -2.50 18.81 10.84
C LEU A 125 -1.65 19.09 12.09
N GLN A 126 -2.32 19.21 13.24
CA GLN A 126 -1.69 19.24 14.55
C GLN A 126 -2.19 18.08 15.42
N SER A 127 -1.25 17.29 15.93
CA SER A 127 -1.50 16.28 16.96
C SER A 127 -0.64 16.53 18.20
N ASP A 128 -0.99 15.88 19.30
CA ASP A 128 -0.09 15.79 20.45
C ASP A 128 1.11 14.87 20.15
N ASN A 129 2.10 14.89 21.04
CA ASN A 129 3.28 14.05 21.00
C ASN A 129 3.03 12.59 21.38
N TYR A 130 1.78 12.23 21.67
CA TYR A 130 1.41 10.87 22.00
C TYR A 130 1.68 9.93 20.83
N SER A 131 2.50 8.89 21.06
CA SER A 131 2.81 7.83 20.10
C SER A 131 3.26 8.31 18.70
N ILE A 132 3.92 9.48 18.60
CA ILE A 132 4.39 10.06 17.33
C ILE A 132 5.14 9.06 16.46
N LYS A 133 5.99 8.19 17.04
CA LYS A 133 6.81 7.27 16.24
C LYS A 133 5.98 6.34 15.35
N ALA A 134 4.86 5.83 15.85
CA ALA A 134 3.98 4.93 15.10
C ALA A 134 3.06 5.69 14.14
N LEU A 135 2.64 6.91 14.50
CA LEU A 135 1.64 7.68 13.77
C LEU A 135 2.23 8.67 12.74
N LYS A 136 3.52 8.98 12.84
CA LYS A 136 4.20 9.91 11.93
C LYS A 136 4.03 9.54 10.44
N PRO A 137 4.18 8.27 10.02
CA PRO A 137 3.95 7.91 8.61
C PRO A 137 2.52 8.19 8.15
N VAL A 138 1.54 7.96 9.02
CA VAL A 138 0.12 8.24 8.73
C VAL A 138 -0.12 9.74 8.62
N TYR A 139 0.46 10.55 9.51
CA TYR A 139 0.33 12.01 9.45
C TYR A 139 0.98 12.62 8.22
N GLU A 140 2.17 12.14 7.83
CA GLU A 140 2.88 12.60 6.64
C GLU A 140 2.17 12.19 5.34
N ALA A 141 1.46 11.06 5.35
CA ALA A 141 0.62 10.67 4.22
C ALA A 141 -0.63 11.56 4.07
N ILE A 142 -1.22 12.01 5.18
CA ILE A 142 -2.45 12.81 5.18
C ILE A 142 -2.18 14.30 4.93
N THR A 143 -1.03 14.83 5.34
CA THR A 143 -0.72 16.24 5.13
C THR A 143 0.76 16.46 4.88
N SER A 144 1.05 17.39 3.99
CA SER A 144 2.41 17.90 3.76
C SER A 144 2.94 18.73 4.94
N ARG A 145 2.05 19.30 5.77
CA ARG A 145 2.42 20.21 6.87
C ARG A 145 1.96 19.67 8.21
N PHE A 146 2.68 18.67 8.69
CA PHE A 146 2.50 18.15 10.04
C PHE A 146 3.24 19.03 11.06
N THR A 147 2.51 19.51 12.09
CA THR A 147 3.07 20.32 13.17
C THR A 147 2.83 19.66 14.53
N PRO A 148 3.83 19.00 15.15
CA PRO A 148 3.67 18.43 16.47
C PRO A 148 3.48 19.53 17.52
N ALA A 149 2.54 19.34 18.45
CA ALA A 149 2.35 20.28 19.53
C ALA A 149 3.54 20.24 20.53
N SER A 150 4.01 21.41 20.97
CA SER A 150 5.07 21.47 21.98
C SER A 150 4.55 20.97 23.34
N VAL A 151 5.31 20.06 23.96
CA VAL A 151 4.97 19.45 25.27
C VAL A 151 4.71 20.55 26.31
N GLY A 152 3.52 20.53 26.90
CA GLY A 152 3.14 21.43 27.99
C GLY A 152 2.52 22.77 27.56
N ASN A 153 2.08 22.91 26.29
CA ASN A 153 1.40 24.11 25.80
C ASN A 153 -0.10 23.86 25.54
N ALA A 154 -0.86 23.51 26.58
CA ALA A 154 -2.29 23.17 26.51
C ALA A 154 -3.15 24.23 25.81
N LYS A 155 -2.84 25.53 25.99
CA LYS A 155 -3.55 26.66 25.35
C LYS A 155 -3.43 26.69 23.82
N ALA A 156 -2.50 25.94 23.23
CA ALA A 156 -2.30 25.92 21.79
C ALA A 156 -3.39 25.11 21.06
N LYS A 157 -4.01 24.14 21.74
CA LYS A 157 -4.98 23.21 21.13
C LYS A 157 -6.39 23.79 21.17
N VAL A 158 -7.01 23.94 19.99
CA VAL A 158 -8.38 24.46 19.84
C VAL A 158 -9.44 23.44 20.34
N ILE A 159 -9.06 22.17 20.42
CA ILE A 159 -9.94 21.04 20.72
C ILE A 159 -10.30 20.89 22.21
N GLU A 160 -9.42 21.29 23.14
CA GLU A 160 -9.71 21.22 24.58
C GLU A 160 -10.93 22.11 24.98
N PRO A 161 -11.04 23.38 24.53
CA PRO A 161 -12.28 24.16 24.71
C PRO A 161 -13.51 23.51 24.06
N TYR A 162 -13.33 22.78 22.95
CA TYR A 162 -14.43 22.12 22.25
C TYR A 162 -15.00 20.96 23.07
N PHE A 163 -14.18 20.10 23.68
CA PHE A 163 -14.67 19.04 24.56
C PHE A 163 -15.43 19.59 25.78
N ASN A 164 -14.94 20.68 26.35
CA ASN A 164 -15.65 21.38 27.43
C ASN A 164 -17.04 21.89 27.01
N GLN A 165 -17.19 22.36 25.77
CA GLN A 165 -18.47 22.77 25.22
C GLN A 165 -19.40 21.58 24.98
N LEU A 166 -18.89 20.48 24.41
CA LEU A 166 -19.66 19.24 24.22
C LEU A 166 -20.21 18.71 25.56
N ASN A 167 -19.34 18.63 26.56
CA ASN A 167 -19.70 18.12 27.88
C ASN A 167 -20.83 18.95 28.52
N LYS A 168 -20.70 20.29 28.49
CA LYS A 168 -21.70 21.20 29.06
C LYS A 168 -23.04 21.18 28.32
N LYS A 169 -23.01 21.06 27.00
CA LYS A 169 -24.19 21.19 26.14
C LYS A 169 -24.96 19.88 25.99
N TYR A 170 -24.27 18.75 25.98
CA TYR A 170 -24.87 17.44 25.71
C TYR A 170 -24.72 16.47 26.88
N CYS A 171 -23.50 16.16 27.30
CA CYS A 171 -23.26 15.09 28.27
C CYS A 171 -23.96 15.37 29.62
N LYS A 172 -23.95 16.62 30.09
CA LYS A 172 -24.62 17.03 31.34
C LYS A 172 -26.13 16.80 31.34
N LEU A 173 -26.77 16.70 30.16
CA LEU A 173 -28.22 16.45 30.05
C LEU A 173 -28.58 14.96 30.17
N LEU A 174 -27.58 14.07 30.11
CA LEU A 174 -27.78 12.63 30.14
C LEU A 174 -27.69 12.10 31.57
N ASN A 175 -28.56 11.13 31.91
CA ASN A 175 -28.64 10.57 33.25
C ASN A 175 -27.38 9.81 33.70
N ASN A 176 -26.57 9.34 32.75
CA ASN A 176 -25.34 8.59 33.00
C ASN A 176 -24.08 9.48 33.03
N TRP A 177 -24.23 10.80 33.18
CA TRP A 177 -23.11 11.73 33.24
C TRP A 177 -22.22 11.51 34.47
N SER A 178 -20.91 11.33 34.28
CA SER A 178 -19.95 11.04 35.36
C SER A 178 -19.57 12.27 36.20
N GLY A 179 -19.89 13.48 35.74
CA GLY A 179 -19.30 14.70 36.27
C GLY A 179 -18.03 15.10 35.53
N HIS A 180 -17.40 16.20 35.93
CA HIS A 180 -16.20 16.72 35.26
C HIS A 180 -15.27 17.41 36.27
N ASN A 181 -13.96 17.20 36.15
CA ASN A 181 -12.92 17.71 37.06
C ASN A 181 -13.14 17.33 38.53
N VAL A 182 -13.30 16.02 38.80
CA VAL A 182 -13.53 15.47 40.15
C VAL A 182 -12.44 15.89 41.14
N ASP A 183 -11.19 16.00 40.67
CA ASP A 183 -10.01 16.36 41.49
C ASP A 183 -10.03 17.81 42.02
N SER A 184 -10.90 18.68 41.50
CA SER A 184 -10.88 20.13 41.79
C SER A 184 -11.89 20.58 42.86
N GLY A 185 -12.61 19.66 43.52
CA GLY A 185 -13.62 20.02 44.52
C GLY A 185 -14.80 20.83 43.97
N SER A 186 -15.07 20.69 42.66
CA SER A 186 -16.11 21.42 41.95
C SER A 186 -17.50 21.12 42.51
N LYS A 187 -18.28 22.16 42.86
CA LYS A 187 -19.68 22.05 43.33
C LYS A 187 -20.66 21.53 42.26
N ASN A 188 -20.22 21.38 41.02
CA ASN A 188 -21.04 20.96 39.88
C ASN A 188 -20.87 19.46 39.55
N GLN A 189 -20.72 18.60 40.56
CA GLN A 189 -20.72 17.15 40.35
C GLN A 189 -22.14 16.57 40.41
N PRO A 190 -22.41 15.45 39.72
CA PRO A 190 -23.61 14.67 39.95
C PRO A 190 -23.64 14.16 41.40
N ASN A 191 -24.82 14.11 42.01
CA ASN A 191 -24.99 13.56 43.35
C ASN A 191 -24.69 12.06 43.33
N SER A 192 -23.67 11.63 44.09
CA SER A 192 -23.20 10.25 44.15
C SER A 192 -24.27 9.26 44.65
N GLU A 193 -25.12 9.68 45.60
CA GLU A 193 -26.23 8.86 46.08
C GLU A 193 -27.28 8.64 45.00
N TYR A 194 -27.60 9.70 44.25
CA TYR A 194 -28.54 9.61 43.14
C TYR A 194 -27.98 8.72 42.02
N MET A 195 -26.71 8.91 41.65
CA MET A 195 -26.01 8.07 40.66
C MET A 195 -26.01 6.59 41.06
N SER A 196 -25.79 6.27 42.34
CA SER A 196 -25.85 4.89 42.82
C SER A 196 -27.25 4.28 42.73
N LYS A 197 -28.32 5.09 42.86
CA LYS A 197 -29.72 4.65 42.69
C LYS A 197 -30.04 4.39 41.22
N ILE A 198 -29.62 5.26 40.30
CA ILE A 198 -29.94 5.16 38.87
C ILE A 198 -28.96 4.28 38.07
N LYS A 199 -27.87 3.78 38.66
CA LYS A 199 -26.82 3.02 37.94
C LYS A 199 -27.35 1.84 37.12
N LYS A 200 -28.42 1.19 37.55
CA LYS A 200 -29.08 0.08 36.83
C LYS A 200 -29.77 0.53 35.53
N GLN A 201 -30.01 1.83 35.37
CA GLN A 201 -30.59 2.44 34.17
C GLN A 201 -29.51 2.96 33.22
N PHE A 202 -28.21 2.86 33.58
CA PHE A 202 -27.14 3.25 32.68
C PHE A 202 -27.17 2.36 31.43
N PRO A 203 -26.88 2.93 30.26
CA PRO A 203 -26.84 2.15 29.04
C PRO A 203 -25.68 1.15 29.07
N ASP A 204 -25.82 0.05 28.34
CA ASP A 204 -24.71 -0.84 28.03
C ASP A 204 -23.68 -0.12 27.13
N LYS A 205 -22.50 -0.71 26.93
CA LYS A 205 -21.45 -0.18 26.04
C LYS A 205 -21.98 0.30 24.69
N ARG A 206 -22.80 -0.51 24.01
CA ARG A 206 -23.41 -0.16 22.71
C ARG A 206 -24.38 1.02 22.82
N GLY A 207 -25.14 1.12 23.90
CA GLY A 207 -26.03 2.25 24.14
C GLY A 207 -25.26 3.55 24.37
N CYS A 208 -24.15 3.50 25.09
CA CYS A 208 -23.26 4.65 25.28
C CYS A 208 -22.61 5.09 23.95
N ILE A 209 -22.16 4.15 23.12
CA ILE A 209 -21.67 4.45 21.76
C ILE A 209 -22.75 5.19 20.94
N ASN A 210 -24.00 4.72 20.99
CA ASN A 210 -25.10 5.38 20.27
C ASN A 210 -25.39 6.79 20.81
N GLN A 211 -25.28 7.02 22.12
CA GLN A 211 -25.38 8.36 22.69
C GLN A 211 -24.28 9.27 22.14
N ILE A 212 -23.02 8.81 22.11
CA ILE A 212 -21.88 9.57 21.59
C ILE A 212 -22.08 9.88 20.10
N ASN A 213 -22.46 8.89 19.29
CA ASN A 213 -22.76 9.08 17.87
C ASN A 213 -23.85 10.13 17.67
N SER A 214 -24.91 10.12 18.50
CA SER A 214 -26.00 11.09 18.43
C SER A 214 -25.52 12.52 18.74
N ILE A 215 -24.59 12.67 19.71
CA ILE A 215 -23.99 13.97 20.05
C ILE A 215 -23.18 14.52 18.87
N ILE A 216 -22.33 13.70 18.26
CA ILE A 216 -21.52 14.10 17.11
C ILE A 216 -22.41 14.41 15.91
N ALA A 217 -23.41 13.59 15.63
CA ALA A 217 -24.38 13.84 14.56
C ALA A 217 -25.13 15.17 14.76
N ALA A 218 -25.54 15.49 15.99
CA ALA A 218 -26.19 16.76 16.31
C ALA A 218 -25.25 17.97 16.08
N GLU A 219 -23.95 17.84 16.37
CA GLU A 219 -22.97 18.88 16.07
C GLU A 219 -22.69 19.01 14.57
N ARG A 220 -22.56 17.89 13.85
CA ARG A 220 -22.39 17.88 12.40
C ARG A 220 -23.59 18.50 11.70
N SER A 221 -24.82 18.19 12.12
CA SER A 221 -26.05 18.77 11.57
C SER A 221 -26.09 20.30 11.73
N LYS A 222 -25.70 20.83 12.91
CA LYS A 222 -25.72 22.27 13.18
C LYS A 222 -24.69 23.07 12.39
N LYS A 223 -23.53 22.48 12.11
CA LYS A 223 -22.37 23.19 11.51
C LYS A 223 -22.08 22.79 10.07
N GLY A 224 -22.60 21.65 9.61
CA GLY A 224 -22.23 21.01 8.36
C GLY A 224 -22.56 21.83 7.13
N GLN A 225 -23.72 22.49 7.10
CA GLN A 225 -24.11 23.33 5.97
C GLN A 225 -23.19 24.54 5.81
N VAL A 226 -22.88 25.23 6.93
CA VAL A 226 -21.92 26.35 6.92
C VAL A 226 -20.52 25.87 6.54
N TYR A 227 -20.13 24.68 6.98
CA TYR A 227 -18.86 24.06 6.63
C TYR A 227 -18.76 23.79 5.13
N ALA A 228 -19.74 23.08 4.56
CA ALA A 228 -19.76 22.73 3.13
C ALA A 228 -19.83 23.98 2.24
N ASN A 229 -20.64 24.98 2.59
CA ASN A 229 -20.74 26.21 1.80
C ASN A 229 -19.43 27.00 1.77
N ASN A 230 -18.69 27.07 2.89
CA ASN A 230 -17.43 27.78 2.95
C ASN A 230 -16.27 27.03 2.29
N TRP A 231 -16.40 25.72 2.06
CA TRP A 231 -15.42 24.93 1.31
C TRP A 231 -15.31 25.38 -0.15
N LEU A 232 -16.41 25.83 -0.74
CA LEU A 232 -16.43 26.37 -2.10
C LEU A 232 -15.51 27.60 -2.24
N ASN A 233 -15.37 28.39 -1.17
CA ASN A 233 -14.51 29.57 -1.12
C ASN A 233 -13.03 29.24 -0.84
N THR A 234 -12.68 27.99 -0.55
CA THR A 234 -11.28 27.59 -0.35
C THR A 234 -10.53 27.68 -1.67
N LYS A 235 -9.35 28.32 -1.64
CA LYS A 235 -8.43 28.40 -2.79
C LYS A 235 -8.05 27.01 -3.28
N GLU A 236 -7.96 26.84 -4.59
CA GLU A 236 -7.59 25.56 -5.23
C GLU A 236 -6.21 25.05 -4.78
N GLU A 237 -5.25 25.95 -4.55
CA GLU A 237 -3.92 25.61 -4.00
C GLU A 237 -3.97 24.87 -2.65
N HIS A 238 -5.07 25.01 -1.90
CA HIS A 238 -5.26 24.37 -0.60
C HIS A 238 -6.15 23.12 -0.70
N LYS A 239 -6.73 22.84 -1.88
CA LYS A 239 -7.52 21.64 -2.15
C LYS A 239 -6.60 20.51 -2.62
N GLN A 240 -5.85 19.92 -1.68
CA GLN A 240 -4.96 18.81 -1.99
C GLN A 240 -5.77 17.51 -2.07
N LEU A 241 -5.61 16.75 -3.15
CA LEU A 241 -6.28 15.47 -3.34
C LEU A 241 -5.37 14.32 -2.91
N MET A 242 -5.92 13.35 -2.17
CA MET A 242 -5.28 12.06 -1.92
C MET A 242 -5.74 11.07 -3.00
N SER A 243 -4.80 10.38 -3.65
CA SER A 243 -5.15 9.28 -4.54
C SER A 243 -5.73 8.11 -3.76
N VAL A 244 -6.63 7.33 -4.39
CA VAL A 244 -7.21 6.12 -3.78
C VAL A 244 -6.12 5.12 -3.39
N GLU A 245 -5.07 5.01 -4.19
CA GLU A 245 -3.89 4.19 -3.86
C GLU A 245 -3.25 4.62 -2.54
N ASN A 246 -2.95 5.91 -2.35
CA ASN A 246 -2.33 6.40 -1.12
C ASN A 246 -3.28 6.25 0.07
N TYR A 247 -4.58 6.43 -0.14
CA TYR A 247 -5.60 6.19 0.88
C TYR A 247 -5.59 4.73 1.35
N LEU A 248 -5.68 3.77 0.42
CA LEU A 248 -5.69 2.33 0.74
C LEU A 248 -4.36 1.87 1.32
N LEU A 249 -3.23 2.41 0.86
CA LEU A 249 -1.92 2.10 1.43
C LEU A 249 -1.82 2.59 2.90
N THR A 250 -2.38 3.76 3.19
CA THR A 250 -2.30 4.37 4.51
C THR A 250 -3.29 3.73 5.48
N PHE A 251 -4.55 3.60 5.06
CA PHE A 251 -5.68 3.22 5.92
C PHE A 251 -6.21 1.81 5.70
N GLY A 252 -5.97 1.22 4.54
CA GLY A 252 -6.50 -0.09 4.17
C GLY A 252 -6.11 -1.18 5.16
N SER A 253 -7.10 -2.00 5.50
CA SER A 253 -6.89 -3.21 6.28
C SER A 253 -6.22 -4.24 5.41
N ASN A 254 -5.28 -4.98 6.01
CA ASN A 254 -4.53 -6.02 5.33
C ASN A 254 -5.22 -7.38 5.59
N THR A 255 -5.32 -8.22 4.55
CA THR A 255 -5.73 -9.63 4.68
C THR A 255 -4.79 -10.45 5.56
N GLY A 256 -3.53 -10.05 5.72
CA GLY A 256 -2.50 -10.73 6.51
C GLY A 256 -1.90 -11.95 5.80
N GLU A 257 -2.60 -12.50 4.82
CA GLU A 257 -2.14 -13.55 3.93
C GLU A 257 -1.79 -12.99 2.55
N THR A 258 -0.81 -13.63 1.91
CA THR A 258 -0.46 -13.36 0.51
C THR A 258 -1.23 -14.28 -0.42
N SER A 259 -1.68 -13.76 -1.56
CA SER A 259 -2.37 -14.51 -2.61
C SER A 259 -1.67 -14.32 -3.95
N GLN A 260 -1.63 -15.37 -4.75
CA GLN A 260 -1.08 -15.31 -6.11
C GLN A 260 -2.19 -15.02 -7.11
N LEU A 261 -1.84 -14.26 -8.16
CA LEU A 261 -2.78 -13.93 -9.22
C LEU A 261 -3.05 -15.16 -10.08
N THR A 262 -4.32 -15.55 -10.20
CA THR A 262 -4.76 -16.66 -11.05
C THR A 262 -5.63 -16.16 -12.22
N GLY A 263 -6.06 -17.06 -13.10
CA GLY A 263 -7.03 -16.73 -14.16
C GLY A 263 -8.31 -16.09 -13.60
N ASP A 264 -8.79 -16.63 -12.47
CA ASP A 264 -9.97 -16.13 -11.76
C ASP A 264 -9.71 -14.82 -11.00
N GLY A 265 -8.48 -14.31 -10.98
CA GLY A 265 -8.08 -13.11 -10.25
C GLY A 265 -7.36 -13.44 -8.94
N LEU A 266 -7.25 -12.43 -8.06
CA LEU A 266 -6.79 -12.59 -6.69
C LEU A 266 -7.94 -13.08 -5.82
N ARG A 267 -7.81 -14.30 -5.29
CA ARG A 267 -8.77 -14.88 -4.35
C ARG A 267 -8.33 -14.57 -2.93
N VAL A 268 -9.19 -13.92 -2.16
CA VAL A 268 -8.95 -13.59 -0.75
C VAL A 268 -10.15 -13.95 0.10
N THR A 269 -9.92 -14.23 1.38
CA THR A 269 -11.00 -14.45 2.35
C THR A 269 -11.06 -13.24 3.29
N ILE A 270 -12.17 -12.51 3.25
CA ILE A 270 -12.41 -11.33 4.09
C ILE A 270 -13.66 -11.63 4.92
N TYR A 271 -13.58 -11.49 6.24
CA TYR A 271 -14.69 -11.80 7.18
C TYR A 271 -15.33 -13.19 6.99
N GLY A 272 -14.54 -14.19 6.56
CA GLY A 272 -15.01 -15.55 6.31
C GLY A 272 -15.73 -15.75 4.96
N GLN A 273 -15.85 -14.70 4.15
CA GLN A 273 -16.39 -14.77 2.78
C GLN A 273 -15.25 -14.69 1.76
N LYS A 274 -15.41 -15.41 0.64
CA LYS A 274 -14.44 -15.39 -0.45
C LYS A 274 -14.77 -14.24 -1.40
N HIS A 275 -13.77 -13.42 -1.67
CA HIS A 275 -13.85 -12.32 -2.63
C HIS A 275 -12.80 -12.53 -3.72
N TRP A 276 -13.11 -12.04 -4.93
CA TRP A 276 -12.24 -12.10 -6.09
C TRP A 276 -11.96 -10.69 -6.58
N PHE A 277 -10.69 -10.34 -6.74
CA PHE A 277 -10.26 -9.04 -7.21
C PHE A 277 -9.47 -9.16 -8.50
N ASP A 278 -9.61 -8.20 -9.40
CA ASP A 278 -8.87 -8.18 -10.67
C ASP A 278 -8.58 -6.76 -11.13
N CYS A 279 -7.64 -6.63 -12.07
CA CYS A 279 -7.29 -5.35 -12.68
C CYS A 279 -7.37 -5.47 -14.21
N PHE A 280 -7.85 -4.41 -14.86
CA PHE A 280 -7.86 -4.29 -16.31
C PHE A 280 -6.57 -3.65 -16.86
N ASP A 281 -5.51 -3.60 -16.05
CA ASP A 281 -4.15 -3.28 -16.50
C ASP A 281 -3.40 -4.58 -16.85
N VAL A 282 -2.85 -4.64 -18.06
CA VAL A 282 -2.06 -5.78 -18.56
C VAL A 282 -0.79 -5.97 -17.73
N ASN A 283 -0.21 -4.89 -17.19
CA ASN A 283 1.00 -4.98 -16.37
C ASN A 283 0.78 -5.84 -15.13
N PHE A 284 -0.42 -5.82 -14.55
CA PHE A 284 -0.73 -6.67 -13.40
C PHE A 284 -0.59 -8.16 -13.73
N ARG A 285 -0.96 -8.56 -14.95
CA ARG A 285 -0.80 -9.94 -15.46
C ARG A 285 0.66 -10.30 -15.75
N ASN A 286 1.49 -9.34 -16.15
CA ASN A 286 2.94 -9.56 -16.32
C ASN A 286 3.61 -9.94 -14.99
N TYR A 287 3.09 -9.44 -13.87
CA TYR A 287 3.56 -9.73 -12.53
C TYR A 287 2.78 -10.85 -11.82
N ALA A 288 2.10 -11.74 -12.56
CA ALA A 288 1.30 -12.82 -11.97
C ALA A 288 2.11 -13.82 -11.11
N HIS A 289 3.42 -13.89 -11.32
CA HIS A 289 4.34 -14.75 -10.56
C HIS A 289 4.65 -14.22 -9.15
N LEU A 290 4.26 -12.98 -8.82
CA LEU A 290 4.49 -12.39 -7.50
C LEU A 290 3.38 -12.75 -6.51
N ASP A 291 3.74 -12.73 -5.23
CA ASP A 291 2.82 -12.84 -4.11
C ASP A 291 2.28 -11.45 -3.75
N TRP A 292 0.96 -11.33 -3.66
CA TRP A 292 0.26 -10.07 -3.43
C TRP A 292 -0.40 -10.03 -2.05
N THR A 293 -0.23 -8.90 -1.38
CA THR A 293 -0.92 -8.54 -0.15
C THR A 293 -2.03 -7.55 -0.49
N LEU A 294 -3.25 -7.77 0.01
CA LEU A 294 -4.38 -6.91 -0.34
C LEU A 294 -4.68 -5.92 0.78
N HIS A 295 -4.73 -4.64 0.43
CA HIS A 295 -5.17 -3.54 1.29
C HIS A 295 -6.57 -3.08 0.85
N PHE A 296 -7.58 -3.30 1.68
CA PHE A 296 -8.97 -2.97 1.36
C PHE A 296 -9.58 -2.02 2.40
N ASP A 297 -10.61 -1.25 2.01
CA ASP A 297 -11.40 -0.48 2.96
C ASP A 297 -12.47 -1.38 3.57
N THR A 298 -12.62 -1.36 4.90
CA THR A 298 -13.61 -2.17 5.61
C THR A 298 -15.04 -1.69 5.35
N ASN A 299 -15.20 -0.43 4.93
CA ASN A 299 -16.51 0.16 4.63
C ASN A 299 -16.91 0.01 3.16
N ASP A 300 -15.95 -0.21 2.27
CA ASP A 300 -16.17 -0.32 0.83
C ASP A 300 -15.19 -1.33 0.22
N LEU A 301 -15.70 -2.51 -0.14
CA LEU A 301 -14.92 -3.60 -0.75
C LEU A 301 -14.85 -3.49 -2.28
N SER A 302 -15.48 -2.49 -2.91
CA SER A 302 -15.52 -2.38 -4.37
C SER A 302 -14.15 -2.21 -5.00
N GLN A 303 -13.21 -1.59 -4.28
CA GLN A 303 -11.84 -1.38 -4.70
C GLN A 303 -10.87 -1.77 -3.59
N ALA A 304 -9.74 -2.34 -3.99
CA ALA A 304 -8.65 -2.67 -3.09
C ALA A 304 -7.30 -2.39 -3.77
N LEU A 305 -6.23 -2.40 -2.98
CA LEU A 305 -4.86 -2.18 -3.45
C LEU A 305 -4.06 -3.46 -3.27
N ALA A 306 -3.63 -4.05 -4.38
CA ALA A 306 -2.70 -5.16 -4.38
C ALA A 306 -1.27 -4.61 -4.29
N VAL A 307 -0.54 -5.03 -3.25
CA VAL A 307 0.84 -4.62 -2.99
C VAL A 307 1.74 -5.85 -3.05
N SER A 308 2.82 -5.80 -3.81
CA SER A 308 3.79 -6.89 -3.87
C SER A 308 4.48 -7.08 -2.52
N LYS A 309 4.99 -8.28 -2.24
CA LYS A 309 5.73 -8.57 -1.00
C LYS A 309 6.86 -7.58 -0.69
N ASP A 310 7.53 -7.07 -1.73
CA ASP A 310 8.63 -6.10 -1.60
C ASP A 310 8.14 -4.64 -1.55
N GLY A 311 6.84 -4.39 -1.73
CA GLY A 311 6.22 -3.07 -1.72
C GLY A 311 6.51 -2.19 -2.93
N SER A 312 7.22 -2.74 -3.93
CA SER A 312 7.69 -2.05 -5.14
C SER A 312 6.59 -1.88 -6.19
N GLN A 313 5.69 -2.85 -6.30
CA GLN A 313 4.61 -2.86 -7.28
C GLN A 313 3.27 -2.73 -6.58
N ARG A 314 2.41 -1.88 -7.13
CA ARG A 314 1.12 -1.51 -6.54
C ARG A 314 0.10 -1.38 -7.66
N PHE A 315 -1.02 -2.07 -7.50
CA PHE A 315 -2.11 -2.03 -8.48
C PHE A 315 -3.44 -1.88 -7.77
N ILE A 316 -4.24 -0.92 -8.21
CA ILE A 316 -5.64 -0.82 -7.80
C ILE A 316 -6.40 -1.95 -8.50
N VAL A 317 -7.08 -2.76 -7.71
CA VAL A 317 -7.89 -3.89 -8.16
C VAL A 317 -9.36 -3.63 -7.82
N GLU A 318 -10.25 -4.02 -8.72
CA GLU A 318 -11.70 -3.93 -8.55
C GLU A 318 -12.25 -5.30 -8.13
N GLU A 319 -13.27 -5.32 -7.28
CA GLU A 319 -14.00 -6.56 -6.98
C GLU A 319 -14.67 -7.09 -8.24
N LYS A 320 -14.51 -8.40 -8.49
CA LYS A 320 -15.08 -9.06 -9.66
C LYS A 320 -16.58 -9.14 -9.56
N TYR A 321 -17.23 -8.72 -10.65
CA TYR A 321 -18.65 -8.92 -10.82
C TYR A 321 -18.98 -10.41 -11.02
N HIS A 322 -19.91 -10.92 -10.23
CA HIS A 322 -20.44 -12.28 -10.37
C HIS A 322 -21.51 -12.32 -11.45
N GLN A 323 -21.11 -12.74 -12.65
CA GLN A 323 -22.01 -12.86 -13.78
C GLN A 323 -23.00 -14.03 -13.59
N PRO A 324 -24.33 -13.81 -13.75
CA PRO A 324 -25.27 -14.91 -13.77
C PRO A 324 -25.02 -15.84 -14.97
N MET A 325 -25.02 -17.14 -14.69
CA MET A 325 -24.78 -18.18 -15.69
C MET A 325 -25.96 -18.29 -16.66
N ALA A 326 -27.19 -18.21 -16.13
CA ALA A 326 -28.39 -18.24 -16.94
C ALA A 326 -28.62 -16.87 -17.61
N ILE A 327 -28.96 -16.88 -18.89
CA ILE A 327 -29.32 -15.66 -19.62
C ILE A 327 -30.59 -15.02 -19.04
N ALA A 328 -31.50 -15.84 -18.52
CA ALA A 328 -32.76 -15.40 -17.92
C ALA A 328 -32.56 -14.56 -16.64
N ASP A 329 -31.47 -14.78 -15.91
CA ASP A 329 -31.16 -14.07 -14.66
C ASP A 329 -30.35 -12.79 -14.90
N ARG A 330 -30.06 -12.45 -16.17
CA ARG A 330 -29.26 -11.26 -16.51
C ARG A 330 -30.06 -9.99 -16.31
N VAL A 331 -29.40 -9.00 -15.71
CA VAL A 331 -29.94 -7.65 -15.49
C VAL A 331 -29.25 -6.65 -16.40
N ASP A 332 -29.88 -5.50 -16.64
CA ASP A 332 -29.27 -4.40 -17.39
C ASP A 332 -27.89 -4.01 -16.80
N GLY A 333 -26.86 -4.05 -17.63
CA GLY A 333 -25.46 -3.81 -17.27
C GLY A 333 -24.56 -5.08 -17.26
N ASP A 334 -25.15 -6.26 -17.13
CA ASP A 334 -24.43 -7.55 -17.14
C ASP A 334 -23.68 -7.80 -18.45
N THR A 335 -24.31 -7.46 -19.57
CA THR A 335 -23.71 -7.60 -20.90
C THR A 335 -22.48 -6.72 -21.05
N ASP A 336 -22.47 -5.55 -20.43
CA ASP A 336 -21.36 -4.59 -20.56
C ASP A 336 -20.16 -5.02 -19.73
N LYS A 337 -20.40 -5.62 -18.55
CA LYS A 337 -19.34 -6.25 -17.75
C LYS A 337 -18.68 -7.41 -18.50
N LEU A 338 -19.46 -8.27 -19.15
CA LEU A 338 -18.94 -9.34 -20.01
C LEU A 338 -18.14 -8.83 -21.20
N LYS A 339 -18.66 -7.79 -21.89
CA LYS A 339 -17.95 -7.15 -22.99
C LYS A 339 -16.60 -6.59 -22.55
N ARG A 340 -16.55 -5.89 -21.41
CA ARG A 340 -15.30 -5.34 -20.84
C ARG A 340 -14.23 -6.42 -20.64
N ILE A 341 -14.60 -7.57 -20.10
CA ILE A 341 -13.68 -8.71 -19.91
C ILE A 341 -13.23 -9.28 -21.27
N THR A 342 -14.17 -9.46 -22.19
CA THR A 342 -13.89 -10.02 -23.52
C THR A 342 -12.95 -9.13 -24.33
N GLU A 343 -13.20 -7.82 -24.33
CA GLU A 343 -12.37 -6.81 -24.99
C GLU A 343 -10.97 -6.76 -24.38
N PHE A 344 -10.87 -6.80 -23.05
CA PHE A 344 -9.58 -6.86 -22.36
C PHE A 344 -8.78 -8.11 -22.76
N ASN A 345 -9.41 -9.29 -22.72
CA ASN A 345 -8.75 -10.54 -23.11
C ASN A 345 -8.30 -10.50 -24.58
N LYS A 346 -9.14 -9.98 -25.49
CA LYS A 346 -8.80 -9.82 -26.91
C LYS A 346 -7.59 -8.89 -27.10
N LYS A 347 -7.54 -7.78 -26.36
CA LYS A 347 -6.40 -6.85 -26.37
C LYS A 347 -5.12 -7.54 -25.92
N VAL A 348 -5.17 -8.32 -24.84
CA VAL A 348 -4.01 -9.06 -24.33
C VAL A 348 -3.54 -10.11 -25.33
N VAL A 349 -4.45 -10.88 -25.93
CA VAL A 349 -4.10 -11.88 -26.95
C VAL A 349 -3.43 -11.22 -28.16
N ASN A 350 -3.96 -10.10 -28.65
CA ASN A 350 -3.36 -9.37 -29.76
C ASN A 350 -1.95 -8.89 -29.42
N MET A 351 -1.75 -8.32 -28.22
CA MET A 351 -0.43 -7.89 -27.74
C MET A 351 0.59 -9.04 -27.73
N ILE A 352 0.18 -10.24 -27.29
CA ILE A 352 1.04 -11.44 -27.29
C ILE A 352 1.38 -11.88 -28.72
N VAL A 353 0.42 -11.81 -29.64
CA VAL A 353 0.65 -12.16 -31.05
C VAL A 353 1.64 -11.20 -31.69
N ASP A 354 1.49 -9.89 -31.45
CA ASP A 354 2.38 -8.85 -31.97
C ASP A 354 3.80 -9.00 -31.41
N GLU A 355 3.95 -9.18 -30.10
CA GLU A 355 5.25 -9.39 -29.46
C GLU A 355 5.95 -10.66 -29.96
N ARG A 356 5.19 -11.74 -30.19
CA ARG A 356 5.74 -12.96 -30.79
C ARG A 356 6.20 -12.74 -32.22
N ALA A 357 5.44 -12.01 -33.03
CA ALA A 357 5.81 -11.69 -34.40
C ALA A 357 7.10 -10.86 -34.45
N ASP A 358 7.25 -9.86 -33.58
CA ASP A 358 8.46 -9.05 -33.49
C ASP A 358 9.66 -9.84 -32.98
N ASN A 359 9.47 -10.70 -31.98
CA ASN A 359 10.51 -11.62 -31.53
C ASN A 359 10.94 -12.57 -32.65
N THR A 360 10.01 -13.10 -33.44
CA THR A 360 10.34 -13.92 -34.61
C THR A 360 11.17 -13.13 -35.63
N ARG A 361 10.77 -11.90 -35.98
CA ARG A 361 11.55 -11.05 -36.91
C ARG A 361 12.95 -10.73 -36.40
N LEU A 362 13.12 -10.53 -35.09
CA LEU A 362 14.43 -10.29 -34.48
C LEU A 362 15.30 -11.55 -34.46
N LEU A 363 14.70 -12.72 -34.21
CA LEU A 363 15.41 -13.99 -34.08
C LEU A 363 15.68 -14.68 -35.42
N GLU A 364 14.85 -14.46 -36.45
CA GLU A 364 15.01 -15.06 -37.79
C GLU A 364 16.42 -14.88 -38.37
N PRO A 365 17.01 -13.66 -38.39
CA PRO A 365 18.38 -13.47 -38.87
C PRO A 365 19.46 -14.22 -38.07
N PHE A 366 19.21 -14.49 -36.78
CA PHE A 366 20.13 -15.27 -35.94
C PHE A 366 19.93 -16.77 -36.14
N LEU A 367 18.71 -17.22 -36.39
CA LEU A 367 18.37 -18.63 -36.63
C LEU A 367 18.75 -19.11 -38.03
N ASP A 368 18.77 -18.21 -39.03
CA ASP A 368 19.17 -18.51 -40.41
C ASP A 368 20.69 -18.60 -40.62
N GLN A 369 21.50 -18.56 -39.56
CA GLN A 369 22.93 -18.77 -39.66
C GLN A 369 23.23 -20.22 -40.12
N PRO A 370 24.03 -20.43 -41.19
CA PRO A 370 24.35 -21.76 -41.72
C PRO A 370 24.97 -22.73 -40.70
N GLN A 371 25.55 -22.20 -39.62
CA GLN A 371 26.17 -22.98 -38.54
C GLN A 371 25.16 -23.65 -37.60
N LEU A 372 23.90 -23.19 -37.59
CA LEU A 372 22.79 -23.71 -36.78
C LEU A 372 21.86 -24.66 -37.56
N ASN A 373 21.99 -24.71 -38.89
CA ASN A 373 21.15 -25.53 -39.79
C ASN A 373 21.49 -27.03 -39.81
N ASP A 374 22.54 -27.45 -39.11
CA ASP A 374 22.82 -28.87 -38.90
C ASP A 374 21.79 -29.44 -37.90
N THR A 375 21.05 -30.48 -38.27
CA THR A 375 19.94 -31.05 -37.47
C THR A 375 20.37 -31.46 -36.05
N LEU A 376 21.64 -31.86 -35.89
CA LEU A 376 22.29 -32.07 -34.61
C LEU A 376 22.46 -30.77 -33.82
N ALA A 377 22.94 -29.70 -34.46
CA ALA A 377 23.14 -28.41 -33.80
C ALA A 377 21.83 -27.73 -33.34
N LYS A 378 20.73 -27.96 -34.07
CA LYS A 378 19.42 -27.34 -33.79
C LYS A 378 18.69 -27.93 -32.59
N HIS A 379 18.73 -29.25 -32.41
CA HIS A 379 17.94 -29.92 -31.37
C HIS A 379 18.74 -30.39 -30.15
N LEU A 380 20.08 -30.22 -30.14
CA LEU A 380 20.98 -30.61 -29.03
C LEU A 380 20.70 -32.02 -28.47
N LEU A 381 20.21 -32.93 -29.31
CA LEU A 381 19.85 -34.28 -28.88
C LEU A 381 21.12 -35.05 -28.55
N THR A 382 21.15 -35.63 -27.35
CA THR A 382 22.22 -36.51 -26.87
C THR A 382 21.92 -37.95 -27.26
N ASP A 383 22.95 -38.75 -27.52
CA ASP A 383 22.79 -40.20 -27.56
C ASP A 383 22.48 -40.77 -26.16
N SER A 384 22.20 -42.07 -26.07
CA SER A 384 21.90 -42.76 -24.81
C SER A 384 23.02 -42.70 -23.77
N VAL A 385 24.20 -42.20 -24.12
CA VAL A 385 25.38 -42.02 -23.27
C VAL A 385 25.66 -40.52 -23.00
N GLY A 386 24.75 -39.63 -23.40
CA GLY A 386 24.86 -38.20 -23.14
C GLY A 386 25.83 -37.45 -24.08
N GLN A 387 26.35 -38.09 -25.13
CA GLN A 387 27.39 -37.52 -25.98
C GLN A 387 26.79 -36.80 -27.20
N HIS A 388 26.87 -35.47 -27.20
CA HIS A 388 26.41 -34.65 -28.34
C HIS A 388 27.59 -34.13 -29.20
N LYS A 389 28.64 -33.62 -28.53
CA LYS A 389 29.80 -32.96 -29.19
C LYS A 389 30.60 -33.92 -30.09
N ASN A 390 30.72 -35.18 -29.69
CA ASN A 390 31.52 -36.18 -30.40
C ASN A 390 30.88 -36.61 -31.73
N HIS A 391 29.54 -36.64 -31.82
CA HIS A 391 28.85 -36.89 -33.08
C HIS A 391 28.96 -35.70 -34.03
N LYS A 392 28.84 -34.46 -33.52
CA LYS A 392 29.01 -33.23 -34.31
C LYS A 392 30.42 -33.08 -34.90
N SER A 393 31.46 -33.57 -34.20
CA SER A 393 32.83 -33.52 -34.70
C SER A 393 33.16 -34.66 -35.67
N LYS A 394 32.42 -35.78 -35.62
CA LYS A 394 32.64 -36.96 -36.47
C LYS A 394 32.51 -36.64 -37.96
N ALA A 395 31.49 -35.88 -38.36
CA ALA A 395 31.31 -35.46 -39.76
C ALA A 395 32.50 -34.64 -40.30
N ARG A 396 33.03 -33.71 -39.48
CA ARG A 396 34.25 -32.94 -39.81
C ARG A 396 35.50 -33.83 -39.90
N LEU A 397 35.63 -34.79 -38.99
CA LEU A 397 36.73 -35.75 -38.98
C LEU A 397 36.70 -36.71 -40.17
N GLU A 398 35.53 -37.12 -40.66
CA GLU A 398 35.39 -37.99 -41.83
C GLU A 398 35.81 -37.28 -43.13
N VAL A 399 35.39 -36.02 -43.31
CA VAL A 399 35.81 -35.18 -44.45
C VAL A 399 37.32 -34.97 -44.45
N SER A 400 37.91 -34.67 -43.28
CA SER A 400 39.37 -34.57 -43.10
C SER A 400 40.09 -35.88 -43.47
N LYS A 401 39.54 -37.04 -43.09
CA LYS A 401 40.14 -38.34 -43.41
C LYS A 401 40.03 -38.69 -44.89
N GLN A 402 38.94 -38.32 -45.56
CA GLN A 402 38.78 -38.49 -47.00
C GLN A 402 39.73 -37.60 -47.79
N ALA A 403 39.87 -36.32 -47.41
CA ALA A 403 40.83 -35.40 -48.02
C ALA A 403 42.27 -35.91 -47.90
N ALA A 404 42.65 -36.40 -46.70
CA ALA A 404 43.96 -37.01 -46.48
C ALA A 404 44.18 -38.27 -47.35
N LYS A 405 43.16 -39.13 -47.50
CA LYS A 405 43.22 -40.30 -48.39
C LYS A 405 43.41 -39.92 -49.86
N ILE A 406 42.77 -38.86 -50.33
CA ILE A 406 42.87 -38.39 -51.72
C ILE A 406 44.29 -37.84 -51.97
N ALA A 407 44.80 -37.00 -51.08
CA ALA A 407 46.16 -36.46 -51.17
C ALA A 407 47.22 -37.57 -51.19
N LEU A 408 47.05 -38.60 -50.36
CA LEU A 408 47.96 -39.75 -50.31
C LEU A 408 47.89 -40.64 -51.56
N LYS A 409 46.74 -40.63 -52.26
CA LYS A 409 46.58 -41.34 -53.54
C LYS A 409 47.20 -40.55 -54.71
N GLN A 410 47.14 -39.22 -54.66
CA GLN A 410 47.81 -38.35 -55.62
C GLN A 410 49.33 -38.43 -55.50
N SER A 411 49.88 -38.35 -54.28
CA SER A 411 51.33 -38.47 -54.07
C SER A 411 51.87 -39.82 -54.53
N LYS A 412 51.16 -40.92 -54.27
CA LYS A 412 51.53 -42.25 -54.81
C LYS A 412 51.51 -42.34 -56.34
N LYS A 413 50.65 -41.56 -57.00
CA LYS A 413 50.57 -41.52 -58.47
C LYS A 413 51.73 -40.71 -59.05
N GLU A 414 52.10 -39.60 -58.40
CA GLU A 414 53.26 -38.78 -58.77
C GLU A 414 54.57 -39.57 -58.63
N VAL A 415 54.76 -40.30 -57.53
CA VAL A 415 55.95 -41.16 -57.35
C VAL A 415 56.05 -42.22 -58.45
N LYS A 416 54.95 -42.89 -58.80
CA LYS A 416 54.94 -43.86 -59.91
C LYS A 416 55.24 -43.24 -61.28
N ASN A 417 54.77 -42.02 -61.53
CA ASN A 417 55.09 -41.33 -62.78
C ASN A 417 56.57 -40.92 -62.82
N HIS A 418 57.13 -40.52 -61.68
CA HIS A 418 58.54 -40.16 -61.58
C HIS A 418 59.47 -41.38 -61.74
N GLU A 419 59.09 -42.54 -61.20
CA GLU A 419 59.81 -43.81 -61.39
C GLU A 419 59.78 -44.27 -62.86
N LYS A 420 58.64 -44.10 -63.55
CA LYS A 420 58.53 -44.40 -64.99
C LYS A 420 59.39 -43.46 -65.83
N SER A 421 59.33 -42.16 -65.57
CA SER A 421 60.16 -41.15 -66.25
C SER A 421 61.65 -41.44 -66.06
N PHE A 422 62.06 -41.82 -64.86
CA PHE A 422 63.44 -42.19 -64.58
C PHE A 422 63.88 -43.47 -65.31
N LEU A 423 63.02 -44.49 -65.38
CA LEU A 423 63.27 -45.72 -66.14
C LEU A 423 63.41 -45.44 -67.65
N ASP A 424 62.55 -44.58 -68.19
CA ASP A 424 62.58 -44.18 -69.59
C ASP A 424 63.86 -43.38 -69.91
N GLU A 425 64.25 -42.42 -69.06
CA GLU A 425 65.53 -41.70 -69.17
C GLU A 425 66.74 -42.64 -69.06
N GLN A 426 66.66 -43.67 -68.20
CA GLN A 426 67.75 -44.64 -68.04
C GLN A 426 67.88 -45.54 -69.28
N LEU A 427 66.77 -45.95 -69.89
CA LEU A 427 66.75 -46.70 -71.15
C LEU A 427 67.29 -45.87 -72.32
N GLU A 428 66.93 -44.58 -72.38
CA GLU A 428 67.42 -43.65 -73.39
C GLU A 428 68.95 -43.44 -73.26
N TYR A 429 69.46 -43.25 -72.03
CA TYR A 429 70.90 -43.20 -71.75
C TYR A 429 71.65 -44.49 -72.12
N TYR A 430 71.06 -45.67 -71.86
CA TYR A 430 71.66 -46.94 -72.27
C TYR A 430 71.67 -47.12 -73.80
N SER A 431 70.63 -46.64 -74.49
CA SER A 431 70.55 -46.69 -75.95
C SER A 431 71.55 -45.76 -76.66
N GLU A 432 71.86 -44.61 -76.06
CA GLU A 432 72.87 -43.68 -76.59
C GLU A 432 74.32 -44.16 -76.38
N LYS A 433 74.58 -45.00 -75.37
CA LYS A 433 75.93 -45.49 -75.05
C LYS A 433 76.28 -46.88 -75.57
N VAL A 434 75.30 -47.64 -76.07
CA VAL A 434 75.53 -48.97 -76.65
C VAL A 434 74.93 -49.01 -78.05
N ASN A 435 75.75 -48.70 -79.06
CA ASN A 435 75.37 -48.86 -80.45
C ASN A 435 75.50 -50.34 -80.85
N ILE A 436 74.42 -51.11 -80.69
CA ILE A 436 74.38 -52.54 -81.00
C ILE A 436 74.67 -52.81 -82.50
N ASN A 437 74.53 -51.80 -83.37
CA ASN A 437 74.86 -51.91 -84.80
C ASN A 437 76.36 -51.89 -85.10
N GLU A 438 77.24 -51.51 -84.15
CA GLU A 438 78.70 -51.62 -84.34
C GLU A 438 79.23 -53.05 -84.13
N TYR A 439 78.40 -53.99 -83.65
CA TYR A 439 78.79 -55.38 -83.37
C TYR A 439 78.10 -56.41 -84.26
N LEU A 440 77.42 -55.99 -85.34
CA LEU A 440 76.67 -56.89 -86.23
C LEU A 440 77.13 -56.88 -87.70
N GLU A 441 78.28 -56.26 -88.01
CA GLU A 441 78.96 -56.42 -89.30
C GLU A 441 80.42 -56.88 -89.08
N ASP A 442 80.58 -58.20 -88.90
CA ASP A 442 81.61 -59.05 -89.55
C ASP A 442 81.35 -60.55 -89.25
#